data_AF-A0A841GRQ7-F1
#
_entry.id   AF-A0A841GRQ7-F1
#
_cell.length_a   1.000
_cell.length_b   1.000
_cell.length_c   1.000
_cell.angle_alpha   90.00
_cell.angle_beta   90.00
_cell.angle_gamma   90.00
#
_symmetry.space_group_name_H-M   'P 1'
#
loop_
_entity.id
_entity.type
_entity.pdbx_description
1 polymer ?
#
loop_
_entity_poly.entity_id
_entity_poly.type
_entity_poly.pdbx_seq_one_letter_code
_entity_poly.pdbx_strand_id
1 'polypeptide(L)'
;MPRVAPAVVVVLLLAACGGSRPTAQQREERTEARRQACIAEALQARGRVRVARLDTMLAQMPGGGTSPGLRAPHTFAQVYATYADLRAHEAAYVDSAAHSESKEDSTRFVQSAGSFRVNRPAPGSVEENVIRDYQRDLAASRRNPEHPCNRLVDDVAEKAED
;
A
#
# COMPACT_ATOMS: atom_id res chain seq x y z
N MET A 1 -14.55 22.01 24.71
CA MET A 1 -13.08 21.87 24.75
C MET A 1 -12.60 21.59 23.33
N PRO A 2 -11.94 22.53 22.64
CA PRO A 2 -11.44 22.28 21.30
C PRO A 2 -10.14 21.48 21.41
N ARG A 3 -10.15 20.23 20.95
CA ARG A 3 -8.92 19.45 20.74
C ARG A 3 -8.40 19.77 19.35
N VAL A 4 -7.37 20.60 19.32
CA VAL A 4 -6.47 20.77 18.18
C VAL A 4 -5.74 19.44 18.00
N ALA A 5 -5.85 18.82 16.83
CA ALA A 5 -5.04 17.67 16.44
C ALA A 5 -4.25 18.05 15.18
N PRO A 6 -2.95 17.71 15.13
CA PRO A 6 -1.98 18.38 14.29
C PRO A 6 -2.13 17.98 12.81
N ALA A 7 -2.09 18.99 11.96
CA ALA A 7 -1.68 18.81 10.58
C ALA A 7 -0.26 18.25 10.59
N VAL A 8 -0.11 16.94 10.38
CA VAL A 8 1.16 16.35 9.99
C VAL A 8 1.42 16.81 8.56
N VAL A 9 1.94 18.03 8.47
CA VAL A 9 2.64 18.52 7.29
C VAL A 9 3.81 17.59 7.12
N VAL A 10 3.72 16.67 6.17
CA VAL A 10 4.89 15.95 5.66
C VAL A 10 5.77 17.03 5.04
N VAL A 11 6.75 17.46 5.82
CA VAL A 11 7.80 18.38 5.42
C VAL A 11 8.67 17.62 4.41
N LEU A 12 8.22 17.59 3.16
CA LEU A 12 9.04 17.30 1.98
C LEU A 12 9.99 18.48 1.76
N LEU A 13 10.94 18.67 2.68
CA LEU A 13 12.02 19.62 2.50
C LEU A 13 13.10 18.97 1.62
N LEU A 14 13.08 19.39 0.35
CA LEU A 14 14.23 20.03 -0.29
C LEU A 14 15.60 19.46 0.12
N ALA A 15 16.03 18.39 -0.56
CA ALA A 15 17.44 18.22 -0.86
C ALA A 15 17.63 18.49 -2.35
N ALA A 16 18.24 19.64 -2.61
CA ALA A 16 18.58 20.23 -3.88
C ALA A 16 18.98 19.24 -4.99
N CYS A 17 18.39 19.46 -6.16
CA CYS A 17 18.85 18.97 -7.45
C CYS A 17 20.29 19.42 -7.71
N GLY A 18 21.14 18.50 -8.16
CA GLY A 18 22.48 18.80 -8.68
C GLY A 18 23.51 17.76 -8.28
N GLY A 19 23.64 16.67 -9.06
CA GLY A 19 24.81 15.78 -9.12
C GLY A 19 25.32 15.14 -7.81
N SER A 20 24.62 15.31 -6.70
CA SER A 20 25.08 14.92 -5.38
C SER A 20 24.56 13.52 -5.10
N ARG A 21 25.48 12.60 -4.77
CA ARG A 21 25.13 11.25 -4.33
C ARG A 21 24.05 11.32 -3.25
N PRO A 22 23.00 10.48 -3.31
CA PRO A 22 21.94 10.50 -2.31
C PRO A 22 22.51 10.30 -0.91
N THR A 23 22.02 11.08 0.04
CA THR A 23 22.38 10.93 1.46
C THR A 23 21.95 9.56 1.98
N ALA A 24 22.52 9.10 3.10
CA ALA A 24 22.12 7.84 3.73
C ALA A 24 20.61 7.82 4.03
N GLN A 25 20.07 8.94 4.52
CA GLN A 25 18.64 9.10 4.79
C GLN A 25 17.78 8.97 3.52
N GLN A 26 18.18 9.62 2.42
CA GLN A 26 17.46 9.48 1.15
C GLN A 26 17.48 8.06 0.59
N ARG A 27 18.58 7.32 0.79
CA ARG A 27 18.66 5.91 0.40
C ARG A 27 17.71 5.06 1.22
N GLU A 28 17.66 5.27 2.53
CA GLU A 28 16.72 4.58 3.42
C GLU A 28 15.26 4.86 3.04
N GLU A 29 14.91 6.12 2.78
CA GLU A 29 13.57 6.52 2.35
C GLU A 29 13.16 5.87 1.02
N ARG A 30 14.07 5.80 0.05
CA ARG A 30 13.85 5.10 -1.23
C ARG A 30 13.63 3.60 -1.04
N THR A 31 14.47 2.97 -0.24
CA THR A 31 14.37 1.54 0.07
C THR A 31 13.04 1.22 0.76
N GLU A 32 12.63 2.01 1.74
CA GLU A 32 11.35 1.79 2.43
C GLU A 32 10.16 2.07 1.51
N ALA A 33 10.22 3.12 0.67
CA ALA A 33 9.18 3.40 -0.31
C ALA A 33 8.99 2.24 -1.30
N ARG A 34 10.09 1.73 -1.85
CA ARG A 34 10.09 0.58 -2.76
C ARG A 34 9.55 -0.68 -2.10
N ARG A 35 9.98 -0.95 -0.87
CA ARG A 35 9.49 -2.08 -0.06
C ARG A 35 7.99 -1.97 0.17
N GLN A 36 7.51 -0.79 0.55
CA GLN A 36 6.09 -0.56 0.80
C GLN A 36 5.25 -0.73 -0.47
N ALA A 37 5.72 -0.24 -1.62
CA ALA A 37 5.07 -0.45 -2.91
C ALA A 37 4.97 -1.94 -3.26
N CYS A 38 6.07 -2.69 -3.13
CA CYS A 38 6.10 -4.14 -3.37
C CYS A 38 5.12 -4.90 -2.47
N ILE A 39 5.05 -4.60 -1.18
CA ILE A 39 4.11 -5.27 -0.27
C ILE A 39 2.67 -4.88 -0.61
N ALA A 40 2.40 -3.61 -0.92
CA ALA A 40 1.06 -3.16 -1.27
C ALA A 40 0.54 -3.84 -2.55
N GLU A 41 1.39 -3.99 -3.57
CA GLU A 41 1.08 -4.75 -4.79
C GLU A 41 0.80 -6.23 -4.50
N ALA A 42 1.61 -6.87 -3.64
CA ALA A 42 1.37 -8.25 -3.23
C ALA A 42 0.01 -8.42 -2.52
N LEU A 43 -0.38 -7.46 -1.67
CA LEU A 43 -1.68 -7.47 -0.99
C LEU A 43 -2.85 -7.20 -1.96
N GLN A 44 -2.67 -6.31 -2.94
CA GLN A 44 -3.63 -6.10 -4.02
C GLN A 44 -3.86 -7.39 -4.82
N ALA A 45 -2.79 -8.08 -5.23
CA ALA A 45 -2.89 -9.36 -5.92
C ALA A 45 -3.62 -10.41 -5.07
N ARG A 46 -3.29 -10.51 -3.77
CA ARG A 46 -3.98 -11.40 -2.83
C ARG A 46 -5.46 -11.07 -2.69
N GLY A 47 -5.81 -9.78 -2.64
CA GLY A 47 -7.19 -9.30 -2.61
C GLY A 47 -7.98 -9.77 -3.84
N ARG A 48 -7.41 -9.59 -5.05
CA ARG A 48 -8.02 -10.04 -6.31
C ARG A 48 -8.23 -11.56 -6.34
N VAL A 49 -7.24 -12.33 -5.90
CA VAL A 49 -7.34 -13.80 -5.78
C VAL A 49 -8.44 -14.20 -4.80
N ARG A 50 -8.59 -13.50 -3.67
CA ARG A 50 -9.65 -13.77 -2.68
C ARG A 50 -11.04 -13.56 -3.29
N VAL A 51 -11.24 -12.50 -4.06
CA VAL A 51 -12.50 -12.24 -4.79
C VAL A 51 -12.77 -13.33 -5.82
N ALA A 52 -11.81 -13.62 -6.70
CA ALA A 52 -11.97 -14.62 -7.75
C ALA A 52 -12.28 -16.03 -7.20
N ARG A 53 -11.70 -16.39 -6.05
CA ARG A 53 -12.01 -17.65 -5.36
C ARG A 53 -13.47 -17.70 -4.89
N LEU A 54 -13.97 -16.61 -4.31
CA LEU A 54 -15.35 -16.52 -3.87
C LEU A 54 -16.32 -16.50 -5.05
N ASP A 55 -16.00 -15.80 -6.15
CA ASP A 55 -16.78 -15.83 -7.40
C ASP A 55 -16.89 -17.26 -7.94
N THR A 56 -15.77 -17.99 -7.95
CA THR A 56 -15.74 -19.39 -8.39
C THR A 56 -16.63 -20.27 -7.50
N MET A 57 -16.56 -20.10 -6.17
CA MET A 57 -17.44 -20.82 -5.25
C MET A 57 -18.91 -20.48 -5.48
N LEU A 58 -19.24 -19.21 -5.70
CA LEU A 58 -20.61 -18.77 -5.97
C LEU A 58 -21.17 -19.38 -7.25
N ALA A 59 -20.35 -19.45 -8.31
CA ALA A 59 -20.74 -20.02 -9.61
C ALA A 59 -20.97 -21.54 -9.57
N GLN A 60 -20.28 -22.26 -8.68
CA GLN A 60 -20.40 -23.72 -8.56
C GLN A 60 -21.58 -24.18 -7.69
N MET A 61 -22.33 -23.26 -7.06
CA MET A 61 -23.44 -23.64 -6.19
C MET A 61 -24.71 -24.03 -6.98
N PRO A 62 -25.33 -25.18 -6.65
CA PRO A 62 -26.61 -25.58 -7.22
C PRO A 62 -27.68 -24.54 -6.85
N GLY A 63 -28.45 -24.06 -7.83
CA GLY A 63 -29.55 -23.10 -7.61
C GLY A 63 -29.23 -21.62 -7.86
N GLY A 64 -28.03 -21.31 -8.34
CA GLY A 64 -27.70 -19.97 -8.87
C GLY A 64 -27.28 -18.96 -7.79
N GLY A 65 -25.97 -18.93 -7.48
CA GLY A 65 -25.25 -17.72 -7.06
C GLY A 65 -25.61 -17.02 -5.75
N THR A 66 -26.70 -17.37 -5.05
CA THR A 66 -27.16 -16.64 -3.86
C THR A 66 -27.14 -17.51 -2.61
N SER A 67 -25.96 -17.98 -2.20
CA SER A 67 -25.82 -18.53 -0.84
C SER A 67 -25.65 -17.37 0.16
N PRO A 68 -26.58 -17.22 1.13
CA PRO A 68 -26.45 -16.21 2.18
C PRO A 68 -25.13 -16.32 2.95
N GLY A 69 -24.57 -17.52 3.06
CA GLY A 69 -23.31 -17.77 3.76
C GLY A 69 -22.06 -17.22 3.06
N LEU A 70 -22.12 -16.95 1.75
CA LEU A 70 -21.00 -16.39 0.99
C LEU A 70 -21.14 -14.90 0.71
N ARG A 71 -22.33 -14.32 0.88
CA ARG A 71 -22.59 -12.90 0.58
C ARG A 71 -21.71 -11.96 1.40
N ALA A 72 -21.67 -12.12 2.72
CA ALA A 72 -20.86 -11.24 3.59
C ALA A 72 -19.34 -11.40 3.36
N PRO A 73 -18.77 -12.62 3.28
CA PRO A 73 -17.38 -12.82 2.90
C PRO A 73 -17.02 -12.23 1.53
N HIS A 74 -17.92 -12.33 0.55
CA HIS A 74 -17.73 -11.78 -0.79
C HIS A 74 -17.71 -10.25 -0.78
N THR A 75 -18.67 -9.60 -0.12
CA THR A 75 -18.66 -8.14 0.06
C THR A 75 -17.38 -7.67 0.77
N PHE A 76 -16.97 -8.35 1.84
CA PHE A 76 -15.72 -8.02 2.52
C PHE A 76 -14.50 -8.15 1.59
N ALA A 77 -14.42 -9.23 0.81
CA ALA A 77 -13.32 -9.44 -0.12
C ALA A 77 -13.27 -8.39 -1.23
N GLN A 78 -14.43 -7.96 -1.76
CA GLN A 78 -14.51 -6.89 -2.75
C GLN A 78 -14.00 -5.56 -2.19
N VAL A 79 -14.49 -5.17 -1.01
CA VAL A 79 -14.07 -3.92 -0.35
C VAL A 79 -12.57 -3.99 -0.01
N TYR A 80 -12.06 -5.14 0.44
CA TYR A 80 -10.62 -5.35 0.64
C TYR A 80 -9.83 -5.19 -0.65
N ALA A 81 -10.26 -5.82 -1.75
CA ALA A 81 -9.56 -5.75 -3.02
C ALA A 81 -9.51 -4.31 -3.54
N THR A 82 -10.62 -3.57 -3.46
CA THR A 82 -10.67 -2.14 -3.82
C THR A 82 -9.75 -1.30 -2.92
N TYR A 83 -9.77 -1.52 -1.61
CA TYR A 83 -8.90 -0.78 -0.70
C TYR A 83 -7.42 -1.08 -0.98
N ALA A 84 -7.05 -2.34 -1.18
CA ALA A 84 -5.69 -2.76 -1.49
C ALA A 84 -5.20 -2.18 -2.82
N ASP A 85 -6.07 -2.09 -3.83
CA ASP A 85 -5.79 -1.45 -5.12
C ASP A 85 -5.44 0.03 -4.97
N LEU A 86 -6.25 0.80 -4.23
CA LEU A 86 -5.98 2.21 -3.94
C LEU A 86 -4.64 2.38 -3.20
N ARG A 87 -4.37 1.52 -2.21
CA ARG A 87 -3.11 1.56 -1.45
C ARG A 87 -1.89 1.19 -2.29
N ALA A 88 -2.03 0.26 -3.23
CA ALA A 88 -0.96 -0.09 -4.17
C ALA A 88 -0.64 1.08 -5.10
N HIS A 89 -1.66 1.75 -5.65
CA HIS A 89 -1.46 2.95 -6.46
C HIS A 89 -0.81 4.10 -5.67
N GLU A 90 -1.29 4.38 -4.46
CA GLU A 90 -0.67 5.38 -3.58
C GLU A 90 0.81 5.07 -3.33
N ALA A 91 1.14 3.82 -2.98
CA ALA A 91 2.49 3.41 -2.68
C ALA A 91 3.40 3.47 -3.92
N ALA A 92 2.91 3.10 -5.10
CA ALA A 92 3.66 3.20 -6.36
C ALA A 92 3.99 4.65 -6.73
N TYR A 93 3.07 5.59 -6.48
CA TYR A 93 3.34 7.02 -6.68
C TYR A 93 4.34 7.57 -5.66
N VAL A 94 4.25 7.14 -4.40
CA VAL A 94 5.24 7.51 -3.37
C VAL A 94 6.64 6.97 -3.74
N ASP A 95 6.73 5.73 -4.22
CA ASP A 95 7.97 5.14 -4.71
C ASP A 95 8.55 5.92 -5.90
N SER A 96 7.70 6.27 -6.87
CA SER A 96 8.07 7.10 -8.02
C SER A 96 8.57 8.49 -7.59
N ALA A 97 7.93 9.09 -6.58
CA ALA A 97 8.35 10.38 -6.03
C ALA A 97 9.73 10.31 -5.37
N ALA A 98 9.99 9.24 -4.62
CA ALA A 98 11.27 9.02 -3.92
C ALA A 98 12.44 8.77 -4.90
N HIS A 99 12.14 8.16 -6.06
CA HIS A 99 13.13 7.84 -7.09
C HIS A 99 13.25 8.87 -8.22
N SER A 100 12.41 9.91 -8.22
CA SER A 100 12.48 10.97 -9.22
C SER A 100 13.72 11.87 -9.03
N GLU A 101 14.42 12.17 -10.12
CA GLU A 101 15.55 13.10 -10.14
C GLU A 101 15.12 14.56 -10.31
N SER A 102 13.94 14.79 -10.90
CA SER A 102 13.33 16.12 -11.04
C SER A 102 12.44 16.42 -9.84
N LYS A 103 12.61 17.61 -9.26
CA LYS A 103 11.74 18.09 -8.20
C LYS A 103 10.30 18.25 -8.67
N GLU A 104 10.11 18.71 -9.91
CA GLU A 104 8.81 18.91 -10.53
C GLU A 104 8.06 17.57 -10.64
N ASP A 105 8.74 16.53 -11.12
CA ASP A 105 8.13 15.20 -11.26
C ASP A 105 7.91 14.52 -9.91
N SER A 106 8.86 14.64 -8.98
CA SER A 106 8.65 14.18 -7.60
C SER A 106 7.40 14.82 -6.98
N THR A 107 7.23 16.14 -7.16
CA THR A 107 6.06 16.87 -6.66
C THR A 107 4.76 16.39 -7.32
N ARG A 108 4.77 16.16 -8.64
CA ARG A 108 3.61 15.61 -9.36
C ARG A 108 3.22 14.23 -8.83
N PHE A 109 4.19 13.35 -8.60
CA PHE A 109 3.91 12.03 -8.05
C PHE A 109 3.34 12.08 -6.64
N VAL A 110 3.85 12.96 -5.76
CA VAL A 110 3.26 13.16 -4.43
C VAL A 110 1.81 13.65 -4.51
N GLN A 111 1.51 14.57 -5.44
CA GLN A 111 0.14 15.04 -5.66
C GLN A 111 -0.77 13.90 -6.15
N SER A 112 -0.29 13.08 -7.09
CA SER A 112 -1.00 11.89 -7.56
C SER A 112 -1.22 10.87 -6.44
N ALA A 113 -0.24 10.63 -5.56
CA ALA A 113 -0.43 9.76 -4.39
C ALA A 113 -1.57 10.28 -3.49
N GLY A 114 -1.68 11.60 -3.35
CA GLY A 114 -2.74 12.26 -2.59
C GLY A 114 -4.16 11.94 -3.07
N SER A 115 -4.37 11.70 -4.37
CA SER A 115 -5.71 11.40 -4.91
C SER A 115 -6.22 10.00 -4.58
N PHE A 116 -5.36 9.08 -4.12
CA PHE A 116 -5.73 7.72 -3.72
C PHE A 116 -6.01 7.60 -2.21
N ARG A 117 -5.88 8.69 -1.46
CA ARG A 117 -6.17 8.68 -0.02
C ARG A 117 -7.63 8.34 0.24
N VAL A 118 -7.85 7.32 1.06
CA VAL A 118 -9.19 6.86 1.44
C VAL A 118 -9.69 7.68 2.62
N ASN A 119 -10.92 8.18 2.52
CA ASN A 119 -11.59 8.88 3.62
C ASN A 119 -11.75 7.96 4.85
N ARG A 120 -11.76 8.56 6.04
CA ARG A 120 -12.00 7.81 7.27
C ARG A 120 -13.40 7.17 7.21
N PRO A 121 -13.52 5.83 7.35
CA PRO A 121 -14.82 5.17 7.31
C PRO A 121 -15.62 5.43 8.58
N ALA A 122 -16.94 5.21 8.49
CA ALA A 122 -17.82 5.26 9.65
C ALA A 122 -17.46 4.16 10.66
N PRO A 123 -17.50 4.44 11.98
CA PRO A 123 -17.26 3.41 12.99
C PRO A 123 -18.21 2.22 12.84
N GLY A 124 -17.67 1.00 12.92
CA GLY A 124 -18.41 -0.26 12.80
C GLY A 124 -18.74 -0.68 11.36
N SER A 125 -18.32 0.08 10.34
CA SER A 125 -18.60 -0.25 8.95
C SER A 125 -17.73 -1.41 8.43
N VAL A 126 -18.13 -1.98 7.28
CA VAL A 126 -17.33 -3.00 6.59
C VAL A 126 -15.97 -2.43 6.19
N GLU A 127 -15.94 -1.18 5.72
CA GLU A 127 -14.74 -0.46 5.33
C GLU A 127 -13.77 -0.30 6.50
N GLU A 128 -14.24 0.04 7.72
CA GLU A 128 -13.36 0.11 8.89
C GLU A 128 -12.71 -1.24 9.18
N ASN A 129 -13.49 -2.32 9.16
CA ASN A 129 -12.98 -3.66 9.39
C ASN A 129 -12.00 -4.11 8.31
N VAL A 130 -12.24 -3.75 7.05
CA VAL A 130 -11.33 -3.99 5.93
C VAL A 130 -10.01 -3.23 6.11
N ILE A 131 -10.06 -1.95 6.48
CA ILE A 131 -8.84 -1.15 6.73
C ILE A 131 -8.01 -1.81 7.83
N ARG A 132 -8.66 -2.27 8.91
CA ARG A 132 -7.99 -2.96 10.02
C ARG A 132 -7.36 -4.28 9.59
N ASP A 133 -8.05 -5.07 8.75
CA ASP A 133 -7.53 -6.34 8.21
C ASP A 133 -6.33 -6.09 7.29
N TYR A 134 -6.43 -5.12 6.38
CA TYR A 134 -5.33 -4.72 5.50
C TYR A 134 -4.10 -4.25 6.29
N GLN A 135 -4.30 -3.40 7.32
CA GLN A 135 -3.19 -2.94 8.17
C GLN A 135 -2.50 -4.08 8.92
N ARG A 136 -3.27 -5.08 9.36
CA ARG A 136 -2.74 -6.29 9.99
C ARG A 136 -1.90 -7.10 8.99
N ASP A 137 -2.42 -7.32 7.78
CA ASP A 137 -1.70 -8.02 6.72
C ASP A 137 -0.41 -7.29 6.31
N LEU A 138 -0.47 -5.95 6.14
CA LEU A 138 0.69 -5.12 5.84
C LEU A 138 1.76 -5.24 6.94
N ALA A 139 1.36 -5.13 8.21
CA ALA A 139 2.28 -5.28 9.34
C ALA A 139 2.87 -6.69 9.44
N ALA A 140 2.08 -7.73 9.10
CA ALA A 140 2.56 -9.10 9.04
C ALA A 140 3.60 -9.28 7.92
N SER A 141 3.32 -8.77 6.71
CA SER A 141 4.27 -8.81 5.59
C SER A 141 5.57 -8.06 5.89
N ARG A 142 5.50 -6.89 6.53
CA ARG A 142 6.70 -6.13 6.94
C ARG A 142 7.54 -6.83 8.00
N ARG A 143 6.94 -7.68 8.85
CA ARG A 143 7.67 -8.42 9.89
C ARG A 143 8.14 -9.80 9.44
N ASN A 144 7.74 -10.25 8.25
CA ASN A 144 8.08 -11.57 7.75
C ASN A 144 9.42 -11.54 6.99
N PRO A 145 10.54 -12.06 7.52
CA PRO A 145 11.83 -12.05 6.83
C PRO A 145 11.80 -12.83 5.50
N GLU A 146 10.90 -13.82 5.39
CA GLU A 146 10.74 -14.62 4.18
C GLU A 146 9.90 -13.94 3.09
N HIS A 147 9.33 -12.76 3.37
CA HIS A 147 8.56 -12.04 2.36
C HIS A 147 9.51 -11.52 1.27
N PRO A 148 9.27 -11.81 -0.03
CA PRO A 148 10.19 -11.44 -1.11
C PRO A 148 10.57 -9.96 -1.13
N CYS A 149 9.61 -9.08 -0.82
CA CYS A 149 9.83 -7.63 -0.73
C CYS A 149 10.81 -7.19 0.36
N ASN A 150 11.08 -8.02 1.37
CA ASN A 150 11.99 -7.69 2.46
C ASN A 150 13.44 -8.06 2.13
N ARG A 151 13.66 -9.01 1.20
CA ARG A 151 15.00 -9.43 0.76
C ARG A 151 15.60 -8.50 -0.28
N LEU A 152 14.77 -7.77 -1.03
CA LEU A 152 15.21 -6.73 -1.99
C LEU A 152 16.03 -5.60 -1.33
N VAL A 153 15.95 -5.47 0.00
CA VAL A 153 16.71 -4.50 0.78
C VAL A 153 18.12 -5.01 1.09
N ASP A 154 18.27 -6.31 1.27
CA ASP A 154 19.54 -6.94 1.68
C ASP A 154 20.55 -6.99 0.53
N ASP A 155 20.10 -7.25 -0.70
CA ASP A 155 20.96 -7.30 -1.91
C ASP A 155 21.61 -5.95 -2.28
N VAL A 156 21.04 -4.83 -1.82
CA VAL A 156 21.59 -3.47 -2.07
C VAL A 156 22.61 -3.09 -0.99
N ALA A 157 22.42 -3.58 0.24
CA ALA A 157 23.36 -3.36 1.33
C ALA A 157 24.67 -4.14 1.10
N GLU A 158 24.58 -5.39 0.63
CA GLU A 158 25.75 -6.24 0.38
C GLU A 158 26.63 -5.72 -0.78
N LYS A 159 26.04 -5.01 -1.76
CA LYS A 159 26.78 -4.42 -2.90
C LYS A 159 27.37 -3.03 -2.63
N ALA A 160 27.17 -2.46 -1.44
CA ALA A 160 27.68 -1.14 -1.09
C ALA A 160 29.00 -1.19 -0.30
N GLU A 161 29.52 -2.38 0.02
CA GLU A 161 30.75 -2.60 0.79
C GLU A 161 31.95 -3.09 -0.04
N ASP A 162 31.80 -3.24 -1.36
CA ASP A 162 32.87 -3.52 -2.34
C ASP A 162 33.20 -2.28 -3.20
#